data_AF-A0A9W8AMK8-F1
#
_entry.id   AF-A0A9W8AMK8-F1
#
_cell.length_a   1.000
_cell.length_b   1.000
_cell.length_c   1.000
_cell.angle_alpha   90.00
_cell.angle_beta   90.00
_cell.angle_gamma   90.00
#
_symmetry.space_group_name_H-M   'P 1'
#
loop_
_entity.id
_entity.type
_entity.pdbx_description
1 polymer ?
#
loop_
_entity_poly.entity_id
_entity_poly.type
_entity_poly.pdbx_seq_one_letter_code
_entity_poly.pdbx_strand_id
1 'polypeptide(L)'
;PHGVEYGLKSSLVYADSDAGNDQSTRPNLFWKPPSRSEMLNMLKGLSKDGQTQPTDQGEFDLLVIGGGATGSGVALDAATRGLKVAMVERDDFSAGTSSRSTKLVHGGVRYLEKAFWELDREQYNLVKEALHERKTFLEIAPYLSQQLPIMIPVYKWWQLPYFWAGCKAYDLLAGKQGLESSYLLTRGKAIEAFPMLKQDKLKGALVYYDGQHNDSRMNVAIALTAISHGAVVSNHMEVTELLKKPGPKGQELICGAKVRDSLTGEEFTVRAKGVVNATGPFTDSILRMETPTSQDIVAPSSGVHIILPKYYSPDHMGLIDPNTSDGR
;
A
#
# COMPACT_ATOMS: atom_id res chain seq x y z
N PRO A 1 39.73 16.41 -27.26
CA PRO A 1 39.16 17.69 -27.72
C PRO A 1 37.89 17.44 -28.55
N HIS A 2 36.65 17.58 -28.08
CA HIS A 2 36.05 18.23 -26.93
C HIS A 2 34.92 17.33 -26.40
N GLY A 3 34.84 17.16 -25.08
CA GLY A 3 33.69 16.54 -24.42
C GLY A 3 32.65 17.60 -24.07
N VAL A 4 31.37 17.22 -24.11
CA VAL A 4 30.27 17.96 -23.50
C VAL A 4 29.50 16.99 -22.62
N GLU A 5 29.80 17.07 -21.32
CA GLU A 5 29.15 16.34 -20.23
C GLU A 5 27.99 17.21 -19.71
N TYR A 6 26.76 16.71 -19.76
CA TYR A 6 25.62 17.34 -19.07
C TYR A 6 25.59 16.82 -17.63
N GLY A 7 26.18 17.57 -16.71
CA GLY A 7 26.14 17.29 -15.28
C GLY A 7 24.81 17.73 -14.66
N LEU A 8 24.02 16.76 -14.17
CA LEU A 8 23.04 16.99 -13.12
C LEU A 8 23.74 16.78 -11.78
N LYS A 9 24.07 17.89 -11.10
CA LYS A 9 24.62 17.89 -9.75
C LYS A 9 23.59 17.35 -8.76
N SER A 10 23.75 16.12 -8.29
CA SER A 10 23.19 15.71 -7.00
C SER A 10 24.14 16.19 -5.90
N SER A 11 23.87 17.34 -5.30
CA SER A 11 24.59 17.77 -4.10
C SER A 11 23.83 17.31 -2.85
N LEU A 12 23.95 16.02 -2.52
CA LEU A 12 23.88 15.59 -1.11
C LEU A 12 25.32 15.64 -0.60
N VAL A 13 25.71 16.82 -0.11
CA VAL A 13 26.99 17.00 0.57
C VAL A 13 26.82 16.39 1.97
N TYR A 14 27.36 15.20 2.18
CA TYR A 14 27.74 14.75 3.51
C TYR A 14 28.99 15.53 3.90
N ALA A 15 28.86 16.40 4.89
CA ALA A 15 30.01 17.00 5.56
C ALA A 15 30.16 16.31 6.91
N ASP A 16 31.07 15.34 6.97
CA ASP A 16 31.79 15.04 8.20
C ASP A 16 32.96 16.01 8.28
N SER A 17 32.97 16.87 9.31
CA SER A 17 34.21 17.37 9.92
C SER A 17 33.91 18.03 11.26
N ASP A 18 34.72 17.66 12.24
CA ASP A 18 34.78 18.16 13.61
C ASP A 18 34.56 19.67 13.75
N ALA A 19 33.44 20.05 14.37
CA ALA A 19 33.27 21.37 14.96
C ALA A 19 32.17 21.35 16.03
N GLY A 20 32.55 21.69 17.26
CA GLY A 20 31.71 22.38 18.27
C GLY A 20 30.36 21.76 18.62
N ASN A 21 30.27 21.24 19.84
CA ASN A 21 29.04 20.77 20.48
C ASN A 21 28.05 21.93 20.77
N ASP A 22 27.44 22.51 19.73
CA ASP A 22 26.35 23.47 19.85
C ASP A 22 25.09 22.89 19.20
N GLN A 23 24.23 22.29 20.03
CA GLN A 23 22.95 21.71 19.61
C GLN A 23 21.87 22.78 19.34
N SER A 24 22.15 24.06 19.58
CA SER A 24 21.14 25.14 19.54
C SER A 24 20.89 25.74 18.15
N THR A 25 21.74 25.44 17.16
CA THR A 25 21.69 26.03 15.81
C THR A 25 21.27 25.04 14.72
N ARG A 26 20.95 23.79 15.08
CA ARG A 26 20.32 22.85 14.14
C ARG A 26 18.83 23.17 14.06
N PRO A 27 18.24 23.36 12.87
CA PRO A 27 16.79 23.40 12.76
C PRO A 27 16.23 22.08 13.31
N ASN A 28 15.54 22.12 14.45
CA ASN A 28 14.75 21.00 14.93
C ASN A 28 13.54 20.84 13.99
N LEU A 29 13.64 19.98 12.97
CA LEU A 29 12.63 19.95 11.90
C LEU A 29 12.20 18.56 11.40
N PHE A 30 12.47 17.49 12.16
CA PHE A 30 11.83 16.20 11.90
C PHE A 30 11.10 15.71 13.14
N TRP A 31 9.78 15.63 13.04
CA TRP A 31 8.95 14.88 13.97
C TRP A 31 9.55 13.48 14.11
N LYS A 32 9.80 13.06 15.36
CA LYS A 32 10.29 11.72 15.66
C LYS A 32 9.11 10.90 16.18
N PRO A 33 8.83 9.72 15.58
CA PRO A 33 7.81 8.85 16.12
C PRO A 33 8.22 8.39 17.54
N PRO A 34 7.26 8.20 18.46
CA PRO A 34 7.53 7.56 19.74
C PRO A 34 8.15 6.18 19.54
N SER A 35 9.00 5.78 20.48
CA SER A 35 9.55 4.43 20.53
C SER A 35 8.45 3.38 20.75
N ARG A 36 8.74 2.13 20.38
CA ARG A 36 7.81 1.01 20.66
C ARG A 36 7.49 0.91 22.15
N SER A 37 8.47 1.08 23.03
CA SER A 37 8.26 1.05 24.48
C SER A 37 7.27 2.12 24.95
N GLU A 38 7.36 3.35 24.41
CA GLU A 38 6.37 4.40 24.69
C GLU A 38 4.98 4.02 24.16
N MET A 39 4.89 3.43 22.97
CA MET A 39 3.63 2.95 22.42
C MET A 39 2.98 1.85 23.26
N LEU A 40 3.78 0.89 23.76
CA LEU A 40 3.29 -0.18 24.64
C LEU A 40 2.75 0.39 25.96
N ASN A 41 3.44 1.38 26.54
CA ASN A 41 2.96 2.04 27.75
C ASN A 41 1.62 2.74 27.50
N MET A 42 1.48 3.43 26.37
CA MET A 42 0.21 4.06 25.98
C MET A 42 -0.90 3.03 25.73
N LEU A 43 -0.60 1.88 25.11
CA LEU A 43 -1.56 0.78 24.93
C LEU A 43 -2.04 0.20 26.26
N LYS A 44 -1.16 0.14 27.27
CA LYS A 44 -1.48 -0.30 28.63
C LYS A 44 -2.25 0.77 29.44
N GLY A 45 -2.46 1.97 28.90
CA GLY A 45 -3.09 3.09 29.61
C GLY A 45 -2.17 3.73 30.66
N LEU A 46 -0.86 3.54 30.54
CA LEU A 46 0.14 4.19 31.38
C LEU A 46 0.48 5.57 30.82
N SER A 47 0.59 6.58 31.69
CA SER A 47 1.11 7.90 31.31
C SER A 47 2.61 7.81 30.96
N LYS A 48 3.16 8.89 30.35
CA LYS A 48 4.61 8.98 30.07
C LYS A 48 5.49 8.80 31.32
N ASP A 49 4.94 9.05 32.51
CA ASP A 49 5.62 8.91 33.81
C ASP A 49 5.38 7.54 34.47
N GLY A 50 4.81 6.57 33.76
CA GLY A 50 4.59 5.20 34.25
C GLY A 50 3.46 5.05 35.27
N GLN A 51 2.61 6.08 35.46
CA GLN A 51 1.45 6.00 36.33
C GLN A 51 0.20 5.54 35.57
N THR A 52 -0.58 4.65 36.18
CA THR A 52 -1.87 4.19 35.66
C THR A 52 -2.88 5.32 35.64
N GLN A 53 -3.44 5.65 34.47
CA GLN A 53 -4.54 6.59 34.38
C GLN A 53 -5.86 5.96 34.88
N PRO A 54 -6.80 6.75 35.41
CA PRO A 54 -8.12 6.27 35.80
C PRO A 54 -8.85 5.60 34.62
N THR A 55 -9.66 4.60 34.94
CA THR A 55 -10.22 3.58 34.03
C THR A 55 -11.00 4.07 32.81
N ASP A 56 -11.43 5.34 32.77
CA ASP A 56 -12.12 5.95 31.60
C ASP A 56 -11.18 6.72 30.66
N GLN A 57 -9.96 7.08 31.10
CA GLN A 57 -8.96 7.73 30.22
C GLN A 57 -8.13 6.73 29.43
N GLY A 58 -8.14 5.45 29.80
CA GLY A 58 -7.40 4.36 29.16
C GLY A 58 -8.11 3.69 27.97
N GLU A 59 -9.43 3.77 27.86
CA GLU A 59 -10.20 3.15 26.78
C GLU A 59 -9.98 3.88 25.44
N PHE A 60 -9.84 3.12 24.34
CA PHE A 60 -9.76 3.66 22.97
C PHE A 60 -11.16 3.76 22.35
N ASP A 61 -11.36 4.69 21.42
CA ASP A 61 -12.59 4.70 20.63
C ASP A 61 -12.58 3.57 19.60
N LEU A 62 -11.40 3.26 19.04
CA LEU A 62 -11.21 2.23 18.03
C LEU A 62 -9.93 1.43 18.26
N LEU A 63 -10.04 0.11 18.24
CA LEU A 63 -8.91 -0.81 18.13
C LEU A 63 -8.89 -1.43 16.73
N VAL A 64 -7.80 -1.23 15.99
CA VAL A 64 -7.58 -1.83 14.67
C VAL A 64 -6.63 -3.03 14.82
N ILE A 65 -7.05 -4.18 14.31
CA ILE A 65 -6.26 -5.42 14.32
C ILE A 65 -5.68 -5.66 12.93
N GLY A 66 -4.36 -5.61 12.81
CA GLY A 66 -3.60 -5.75 11.57
C GLY A 66 -3.01 -4.41 11.09
N GLY A 67 -1.70 -4.38 10.88
CA GLY A 67 -0.92 -3.21 10.42
C GLY A 67 -0.51 -3.30 8.95
N GLY A 68 -1.33 -3.95 8.12
CA GLY A 68 -1.27 -3.88 6.66
C GLY A 68 -1.93 -2.61 6.10
N ALA A 69 -2.01 -2.48 4.78
CA ALA A 69 -2.47 -1.25 4.10
C ALA A 69 -3.88 -0.83 4.56
N THR A 70 -4.79 -1.79 4.69
CA THR A 70 -6.15 -1.56 5.17
C THR A 70 -6.16 -1.05 6.61
N GLY A 71 -5.49 -1.74 7.53
CA GLY A 71 -5.50 -1.35 8.94
C GLY A 71 -4.80 -0.01 9.20
N SER A 72 -3.65 0.22 8.55
CA SER A 72 -2.95 1.50 8.63
C SER A 72 -3.81 2.64 8.07
N GLY A 73 -4.52 2.41 6.96
CA GLY A 73 -5.44 3.39 6.37
C GLY A 73 -6.62 3.70 7.29
N VAL A 74 -7.25 2.67 7.87
CA VAL A 74 -8.33 2.84 8.87
C VAL A 74 -7.83 3.62 10.08
N ALA A 75 -6.65 3.28 10.60
CA ALA A 75 -6.08 3.96 11.75
C ALA A 75 -5.78 5.44 11.46
N LEU A 76 -5.23 5.75 10.28
CA LEU A 76 -4.99 7.11 9.84
C LEU A 76 -6.31 7.89 9.71
N ASP A 77 -7.29 7.36 8.99
CA ASP A 77 -8.57 8.04 8.78
C ASP A 77 -9.26 8.30 10.14
N ALA A 78 -9.38 7.28 10.99
CA ALA A 78 -9.95 7.42 12.32
C ALA A 78 -9.23 8.47 13.19
N ALA A 79 -7.89 8.47 13.20
CA ALA A 79 -7.10 9.43 13.97
C ALA A 79 -7.28 10.87 13.45
N THR A 80 -7.32 11.08 12.13
CA THR A 80 -7.56 12.40 11.54
C THR A 80 -8.96 12.96 11.82
N ARG A 81 -9.93 12.09 12.14
CA ARG A 81 -11.27 12.47 12.60
C ARG A 81 -11.36 12.75 14.11
N GLY A 82 -10.25 12.65 14.83
CA GLY A 82 -10.15 12.94 16.26
C GLY A 82 -10.52 11.77 17.18
N LEU A 83 -10.60 10.54 16.66
CA LEU A 83 -10.81 9.36 17.49
C LEU A 83 -9.53 8.97 18.22
N LYS A 84 -9.66 8.43 19.44
CA LYS A 84 -8.54 7.80 20.14
C LYS A 84 -8.34 6.38 19.60
N VAL A 85 -7.32 6.19 18.76
CA VAL A 85 -7.09 4.94 18.02
C VAL A 85 -5.94 4.14 18.59
N ALA A 86 -6.14 2.82 18.75
CA ALA A 86 -5.09 1.84 18.92
C ALA A 86 -4.99 0.96 17.66
N MET A 87 -3.77 0.61 17.23
CA MET A 87 -3.56 -0.41 16.20
C MET A 87 -2.47 -1.39 16.62
N VAL A 88 -2.73 -2.69 16.45
CA VAL A 88 -1.79 -3.76 16.78
C VAL A 88 -1.53 -4.64 15.56
N GLU A 89 -0.27 -5.00 15.34
CA GLU A 89 0.19 -5.91 14.28
C GLU A 89 1.00 -7.04 14.91
N ARG A 90 0.68 -8.30 14.56
CA ARG A 90 1.33 -9.48 15.14
C ARG A 90 2.79 -9.60 14.72
N ASP A 91 3.08 -9.32 13.46
CA ASP A 91 4.41 -9.44 12.87
C ASP A 91 5.06 -8.05 12.79
N ASP A 92 5.59 -7.65 11.63
CA ASP A 92 6.02 -6.28 11.37
C ASP A 92 4.99 -5.53 10.49
N PHE A 93 5.04 -4.20 10.45
CA PHE A 93 4.17 -3.42 9.58
C PHE A 93 4.34 -3.85 8.12
N SER A 94 3.24 -4.06 7.41
CA SER A 94 3.23 -4.56 6.03
C SER A 94 3.75 -5.99 5.84
N ALA A 95 4.07 -6.75 6.90
CA ALA A 95 4.63 -8.09 6.78
C ALA A 95 3.70 -9.13 6.12
N GLY A 96 2.41 -8.81 5.95
CA GLY A 96 1.41 -9.60 5.21
C GLY A 96 1.35 -9.29 3.71
N THR A 97 0.16 -9.36 3.11
CA THR A 97 -0.04 -9.16 1.65
C THR A 97 0.44 -7.79 1.16
N SER A 98 0.42 -6.76 2.02
CA SER A 98 0.77 -5.37 1.69
C SER A 98 2.25 -5.13 1.34
N SER A 99 3.12 -6.13 1.43
CA SER A 99 4.51 -6.08 0.90
C SER A 99 4.76 -7.05 -0.26
N ARG A 100 3.73 -7.80 -0.68
CA ARG A 100 3.80 -8.89 -1.67
C ARG A 100 2.93 -8.63 -2.90
N SER A 101 2.60 -7.37 -3.17
CA SER A 101 1.87 -6.99 -4.38
C SER A 101 2.78 -6.96 -5.61
N THR A 102 2.18 -6.75 -6.78
CA THR A 102 2.88 -6.43 -8.04
C THR A 102 3.57 -5.07 -8.01
N LYS A 103 3.39 -4.29 -6.94
CA LYS A 103 3.93 -2.94 -6.73
C LYS A 103 3.45 -1.93 -7.77
N LEU A 104 2.28 -2.18 -8.35
CA LEU A 104 1.60 -1.28 -9.28
C LEU A 104 0.37 -0.65 -8.63
N VAL A 105 0.13 0.62 -8.95
CA VAL A 105 -1.11 1.33 -8.67
C VAL A 105 -1.86 1.42 -9.99
N HIS A 106 -2.54 0.32 -10.34
CA HIS A 106 -3.14 0.19 -11.66
C HIS A 106 -4.51 0.84 -11.76
N GLY A 107 -4.79 1.55 -12.84
CA GLY A 107 -6.15 2.05 -13.10
C GLY A 107 -7.10 1.02 -13.72
N GLY A 108 -6.68 -0.24 -13.88
CA GLY A 108 -7.59 -1.33 -14.24
C GLY A 108 -7.99 -1.44 -15.71
N VAL A 109 -7.04 -1.32 -16.64
CA VAL A 109 -7.29 -1.34 -18.10
C VAL A 109 -8.09 -2.58 -18.56
N ARG A 110 -7.87 -3.75 -17.96
CA ARG A 110 -8.65 -4.98 -18.24
C ARG A 110 -10.11 -4.88 -17.81
N TYR A 111 -10.40 -4.20 -16.71
CA TYR A 111 -11.77 -3.98 -16.26
C TYR A 111 -12.50 -3.00 -17.18
N LEU A 112 -11.78 -2.07 -17.80
CA LEU A 112 -12.36 -1.17 -18.80
C LEU A 112 -12.83 -1.93 -20.04
N GLU A 113 -12.05 -2.91 -20.50
CA GLU A 113 -12.46 -3.80 -21.58
C GLU A 113 -13.77 -4.53 -21.24
N LYS A 114 -13.85 -5.17 -20.07
CA LYS A 114 -15.09 -5.83 -19.61
C LYS A 114 -16.25 -4.84 -19.45
N ALA A 115 -16.04 -3.70 -18.81
CA ALA A 115 -17.07 -2.68 -18.59
C ALA A 115 -17.71 -2.21 -19.91
N PHE A 116 -16.90 -2.06 -20.97
CA PHE A 116 -17.42 -1.67 -22.28
C PHE A 116 -18.11 -2.81 -23.03
N TRP A 117 -17.56 -4.03 -23.01
CA TRP A 117 -18.15 -5.15 -23.74
C TRP A 117 -19.38 -5.75 -23.05
N GLU A 118 -19.40 -5.74 -21.72
CA GLU A 118 -20.45 -6.31 -20.88
C GLU A 118 -21.43 -5.24 -20.35
N LEU A 119 -21.20 -3.95 -20.67
CA LEU A 119 -21.98 -2.80 -20.20
C LEU A 119 -22.13 -2.76 -18.66
N ASP A 120 -21.09 -3.22 -17.96
CA ASP A 120 -21.07 -3.32 -16.51
C ASP A 120 -20.74 -1.97 -15.87
N ARG A 121 -21.75 -1.38 -15.22
CA ARG A 121 -21.62 -0.09 -14.52
C ARG A 121 -20.76 -0.17 -13.26
N GLU A 122 -20.75 -1.31 -12.58
CA GLU A 122 -19.94 -1.49 -11.36
C GLU A 122 -18.45 -1.51 -11.73
N GLN A 123 -18.10 -2.25 -12.78
CA GLN A 123 -16.73 -2.27 -13.31
C GLN A 123 -16.29 -0.89 -13.81
N TYR A 124 -17.19 -0.15 -14.45
CA TYR A 124 -16.91 1.22 -14.87
C TYR A 124 -16.63 2.16 -13.70
N ASN A 125 -17.43 2.08 -12.62
CA ASN A 125 -17.21 2.87 -11.42
C ASN A 125 -15.89 2.52 -10.74
N LEU A 126 -15.55 1.22 -10.67
CA LEU A 126 -14.27 0.74 -10.14
C LEU A 126 -13.08 1.32 -10.92
N VAL A 127 -13.15 1.35 -12.25
CA VAL A 127 -12.09 1.96 -13.08
C VAL A 127 -11.95 3.46 -12.79
N LYS A 128 -13.06 4.19 -12.65
CA LYS A 128 -13.02 5.61 -12.30
C LYS A 128 -12.41 5.87 -10.94
N GLU A 129 -12.79 5.08 -9.94
CA GLU A 129 -12.24 5.16 -8.59
C GLU A 129 -10.74 4.84 -8.60
N ALA A 130 -10.33 3.75 -9.25
CA ALA A 130 -8.93 3.37 -9.38
C ALA A 130 -8.09 4.45 -10.09
N LEU A 131 -8.63 5.10 -11.14
CA LEU A 131 -7.97 6.21 -11.82
C LEU A 131 -7.82 7.45 -10.91
N HIS A 132 -8.86 7.77 -10.14
CA HIS A 132 -8.83 8.87 -9.18
C HIS A 132 -7.81 8.62 -8.08
N GLU A 133 -7.87 7.46 -7.43
CA GLU A 133 -6.96 7.05 -6.36
C GLU A 133 -5.52 6.97 -6.86
N ARG A 134 -5.27 6.48 -8.08
CA ARG A 134 -3.94 6.45 -8.68
C ARG A 134 -3.31 7.83 -8.75
N LYS A 135 -4.07 8.85 -9.18
CA LYS A 135 -3.56 10.23 -9.20
C LYS A 135 -3.26 10.71 -7.79
N THR A 136 -4.20 10.54 -6.86
CA THR A 136 -4.00 10.92 -5.46
C THR A 136 -2.72 10.29 -4.90
N PHE A 137 -2.50 8.99 -5.14
CA PHE A 137 -1.31 8.26 -4.72
C PHE A 137 0.01 8.87 -5.23
N LEU A 138 0.01 9.34 -6.47
CA LEU A 138 1.16 9.99 -7.11
C LEU A 138 1.40 11.42 -6.60
N GLU A 139 0.33 12.11 -6.20
CA GLU A 139 0.40 13.48 -5.69
C GLU A 139 0.80 13.54 -4.20
N ILE A 140 0.25 12.67 -3.36
CA ILE A 140 0.48 12.72 -1.90
C ILE A 140 1.82 12.11 -1.49
N ALA A 141 2.37 11.20 -2.30
CA ALA A 141 3.58 10.46 -1.97
C ALA A 141 4.54 10.24 -3.16
N PRO A 142 4.94 11.30 -3.89
CA PRO A 142 5.77 11.20 -5.10
C PRO A 142 7.18 10.63 -4.85
N TYR A 143 7.60 10.52 -3.60
CA TYR A 143 8.86 9.89 -3.19
C TYR A 143 8.73 8.36 -3.01
N LEU A 144 7.51 7.82 -3.05
CA LEU A 144 7.19 6.40 -2.95
C LEU A 144 6.39 5.88 -4.13
N SER A 145 5.91 6.76 -5.00
CA SER A 145 5.12 6.43 -6.18
C SER A 145 5.60 7.23 -7.39
N GLN A 146 5.50 6.60 -8.57
CA GLN A 146 5.91 7.20 -9.83
C GLN A 146 5.09 6.66 -10.99
N GLN A 147 5.11 7.38 -12.10
CA GLN A 147 4.54 6.88 -13.36
C GLN A 147 5.49 5.84 -13.96
N LEU A 148 4.93 4.76 -14.51
CA LEU A 148 5.66 3.69 -15.17
C LEU A 148 5.11 3.51 -16.59
N PRO A 149 5.90 3.78 -17.64
CA PRO A 149 5.52 3.36 -18.99
C PRO A 149 5.57 1.84 -19.10
N ILE A 150 4.54 1.25 -19.70
CA ILE A 150 4.39 -0.19 -19.88
C ILE A 150 4.20 -0.46 -21.37
N MET A 151 5.11 -1.26 -21.93
CA MET A 151 5.13 -1.62 -23.34
C MET A 151 4.31 -2.90 -23.59
N ILE A 152 3.43 -2.85 -24.60
CA ILE A 152 2.68 -3.97 -25.16
C ILE A 152 3.25 -4.31 -26.54
N PRO A 153 4.00 -5.42 -26.71
CA PRO A 153 4.52 -5.82 -28.01
C PRO A 153 3.41 -6.37 -28.91
N VAL A 154 3.44 -6.03 -30.20
CA VAL A 154 2.38 -6.40 -31.16
C VAL A 154 2.92 -7.23 -32.31
N TYR A 155 2.32 -8.40 -32.55
CA TYR A 155 2.79 -9.40 -33.52
C TYR A 155 1.87 -9.57 -34.74
N LYS A 156 0.65 -9.04 -34.70
CA LYS A 156 -0.30 -9.06 -35.83
C LYS A 156 -0.70 -7.63 -36.21
N TRP A 157 -0.77 -7.32 -37.50
CA TRP A 157 -1.08 -5.97 -37.97
C TRP A 157 -2.43 -5.43 -37.48
N TRP A 158 -3.45 -6.29 -37.37
CA TRP A 158 -4.78 -5.89 -36.90
C TRP A 158 -4.82 -5.54 -35.39
N GLN A 159 -3.87 -6.03 -34.60
CA GLN A 159 -3.80 -5.74 -33.16
C GLN A 159 -3.37 -4.30 -32.89
N LEU A 160 -2.59 -3.68 -33.80
CA LEU A 160 -2.16 -2.30 -33.65
C LEU A 160 -3.32 -1.31 -33.54
N PRO A 161 -4.27 -1.23 -34.51
CA PRO A 161 -5.40 -0.32 -34.39
C PRO A 161 -6.31 -0.69 -33.21
N TYR A 162 -6.45 -1.97 -32.88
CA TYR A 162 -7.25 -2.43 -31.75
C TYR A 162 -6.70 -1.95 -30.39
N PHE A 163 -5.43 -2.24 -30.10
CA PHE A 163 -4.80 -1.78 -28.86
C PHE A 163 -4.67 -0.26 -28.82
N TRP A 164 -4.44 0.40 -29.96
CA TRP A 164 -4.39 1.86 -30.04
C TRP A 164 -5.73 2.48 -29.62
N ALA A 165 -6.84 1.96 -30.16
CA ALA A 165 -8.17 2.41 -29.77
C ALA A 165 -8.43 2.18 -28.27
N GLY A 166 -8.04 1.02 -27.72
CA GLY A 166 -8.16 0.72 -26.30
C GLY A 166 -7.36 1.68 -25.41
N CYS A 167 -6.09 1.91 -25.73
CA CYS A 167 -5.25 2.86 -24.99
C CYS A 167 -5.80 4.29 -25.08
N LYS A 168 -6.29 4.73 -26.24
CA LYS A 168 -6.89 6.07 -26.37
C LYS A 168 -8.23 6.21 -25.67
N ALA A 169 -9.05 5.16 -25.64
CA ALA A 169 -10.26 5.15 -24.82
C ALA A 169 -9.90 5.26 -23.33
N TYR A 170 -8.85 4.57 -22.89
CA TYR A 170 -8.33 4.67 -21.52
C TYR A 170 -7.79 6.07 -21.19
N ASP A 171 -6.95 6.65 -22.07
CA ASP A 171 -6.44 8.03 -21.92
C ASP A 171 -7.59 9.03 -21.81
N LEU A 172 -8.61 8.88 -22.66
CA LEU A 172 -9.79 9.74 -22.66
C LEU A 172 -10.61 9.61 -21.36
N LEU A 173 -10.81 8.37 -20.89
CA LEU A 173 -11.53 8.12 -19.64
C LEU A 173 -10.77 8.67 -18.43
N ALA A 174 -9.45 8.52 -18.42
CA ALA A 174 -8.61 9.07 -17.38
C ALA A 174 -8.66 10.61 -17.36
N GLY A 175 -8.69 11.25 -18.53
CA GLY A 175 -8.89 12.71 -18.64
C GLY A 175 -7.87 13.47 -17.79
N LYS A 176 -8.35 14.28 -16.83
CA LYS A 176 -7.49 15.03 -15.87
C LYS A 176 -6.80 14.16 -14.80
N GLN A 177 -7.20 12.90 -14.69
CA GLN A 177 -6.59 11.85 -13.88
C GLN A 177 -5.60 11.01 -14.70
N GLY A 178 -5.42 11.36 -15.98
CA GLY A 178 -4.48 10.73 -16.89
C GLY A 178 -3.04 10.97 -16.50
N LEU A 179 -2.22 9.96 -16.76
CA LEU A 179 -0.78 10.07 -16.81
C LEU A 179 -0.38 10.59 -18.19
N GLU A 180 0.89 10.45 -18.57
CA GLU A 180 1.31 10.71 -19.94
C GLU A 180 0.49 9.89 -20.95
N SER A 181 0.24 10.49 -22.12
CA SER A 181 -0.60 9.85 -23.15
C SER A 181 0.12 8.69 -23.82
N SER A 182 -0.64 7.65 -24.13
CA SER A 182 -0.16 6.47 -24.85
C SER A 182 0.44 6.82 -26.22
N TYR A 183 1.47 6.08 -26.63
CA TYR A 183 2.16 6.29 -27.91
C TYR A 183 2.58 4.96 -28.57
N LEU A 184 2.91 5.04 -29.86
CA LEU A 184 3.39 3.91 -30.67
C LEU A 184 4.91 3.90 -30.73
N LEU A 185 5.49 2.71 -30.57
CA LEU A 185 6.88 2.43 -30.90
C LEU A 185 6.95 1.63 -32.20
N THR A 186 7.82 2.06 -33.10
CA THR A 186 8.16 1.27 -34.28
C THR A 186 8.87 -0.01 -33.85
N ARG A 187 8.88 -1.03 -34.72
CA ARG A 187 9.60 -2.29 -34.49
C ARG A 187 11.05 -2.07 -34.03
N GLY A 188 11.77 -1.15 -34.67
CA GLY A 188 13.15 -0.83 -34.32
C GLY A 188 13.29 -0.30 -32.89
N LYS A 189 12.48 0.69 -32.53
CA LYS A 189 12.50 1.27 -31.17
C LYS A 189 12.06 0.28 -30.09
N ALA A 190 11.11 -0.61 -30.40
CA ALA A 190 10.69 -1.65 -29.46
C ALA A 190 11.82 -2.65 -29.17
N ILE A 191 12.60 -3.04 -30.20
CA ILE A 191 13.77 -3.91 -30.05
C ILE A 191 14.91 -3.18 -29.32
N GLU A 192 15.10 -1.89 -29.57
CA GLU A 192 16.08 -1.08 -28.85
C GLU A 192 15.77 -1.02 -27.34
N ALA A 193 14.49 -0.82 -26.98
CA ALA A 193 14.05 -0.80 -25.59
C ALA A 193 14.13 -2.19 -24.93
N PHE A 194 13.76 -3.25 -25.64
CA PHE A 194 13.79 -4.64 -25.17
C PHE A 194 14.53 -5.55 -26.16
N PRO A 195 15.88 -5.63 -26.09
CA PRO A 195 16.69 -6.39 -27.07
C PRO A 195 16.39 -7.89 -27.13
N MET A 196 15.91 -8.45 -26.02
CA MET A 196 15.56 -9.87 -25.88
C MET A 196 14.13 -10.20 -26.35
N LEU A 197 13.38 -9.21 -26.84
CA LEU A 197 12.03 -9.41 -27.35
C LEU A 197 12.04 -10.35 -28.56
N LYS A 198 11.03 -11.23 -28.67
CA LYS A 198 10.87 -12.08 -29.85
C LYS A 198 10.71 -11.21 -31.09
N GLN A 199 11.70 -11.24 -31.98
CA GLN A 199 11.72 -10.36 -33.15
C GLN A 199 10.91 -10.89 -34.33
N ASP A 200 10.67 -12.21 -34.36
CA ASP A 200 9.85 -12.85 -35.38
C ASP A 200 8.42 -12.31 -35.33
N LYS A 201 7.90 -11.89 -36.49
CA LYS A 201 6.57 -11.31 -36.69
C LYS A 201 6.26 -10.03 -35.90
N LEU A 202 7.18 -9.50 -35.10
CA LEU A 202 7.00 -8.23 -34.39
C LEU A 202 6.71 -7.09 -35.38
N LYS A 203 5.61 -6.36 -35.15
CA LYS A 203 5.17 -5.23 -35.99
C LYS A 203 5.51 -3.88 -35.37
N GLY A 204 5.54 -3.83 -34.04
CA GLY A 204 5.81 -2.64 -33.25
C GLY A 204 5.39 -2.88 -31.80
N ALA A 205 5.21 -1.81 -31.05
CA ALA A 205 4.65 -1.87 -29.71
C ALA A 205 3.80 -0.64 -29.41
N LEU A 206 2.88 -0.77 -28.45
CA LEU A 206 2.23 0.35 -27.81
C LEU A 206 2.85 0.58 -26.45
N VAL A 207 2.87 1.83 -26.00
CA VAL A 207 3.24 2.18 -24.63
C VAL A 207 2.08 2.95 -24.03
N TYR A 208 1.66 2.53 -22.85
CA TYR A 208 0.72 3.26 -22.00
C TYR A 208 1.34 3.47 -20.62
N TYR A 209 0.78 4.37 -19.81
CA TYR A 209 1.33 4.69 -18.51
C TYR A 209 0.43 4.18 -17.39
N ASP A 210 1.05 3.60 -16.38
CA ASP A 210 0.39 3.23 -15.14
C ASP A 210 1.16 3.72 -13.91
N GLY A 211 0.60 3.53 -12.71
CA GLY A 211 1.28 3.86 -11.46
C GLY A 211 2.16 2.71 -10.96
N GLN A 212 3.32 3.04 -10.40
CA GLN A 212 4.14 2.13 -9.60
C GLN A 212 4.32 2.73 -8.21
N HIS A 213 4.41 1.88 -7.18
CA HIS A 213 4.71 2.33 -5.82
C HIS A 213 5.62 1.37 -5.06
N ASN A 214 6.18 1.82 -3.94
CA ASN A 214 6.75 0.94 -2.93
C ASN A 214 5.68 0.59 -1.89
N ASP A 215 5.08 -0.59 -2.04
CA ASP A 215 3.99 -1.09 -1.21
C ASP A 215 4.31 -1.10 0.30
N SER A 216 5.44 -1.70 0.68
CA SER A 216 5.88 -1.79 2.07
C SER A 216 6.17 -0.42 2.70
N ARG A 217 6.92 0.44 2.03
CA ARG A 217 7.26 1.78 2.54
C ARG A 217 6.04 2.69 2.58
N MET A 218 5.12 2.55 1.63
CA MET A 218 3.86 3.29 1.66
C MET A 218 3.04 2.93 2.89
N ASN A 219 2.89 1.64 3.20
CA ASN A 219 2.19 1.21 4.40
C ASN A 219 2.81 1.80 5.67
N VAL A 220 4.15 1.74 5.79
CA VAL A 220 4.87 2.34 6.93
C VAL A 220 4.65 3.85 6.98
N ALA A 221 4.65 4.55 5.86
CA ALA A 221 4.37 5.99 5.81
C ALA A 221 2.94 6.32 6.27
N ILE A 222 1.94 5.50 5.92
CA ILE A 222 0.56 5.63 6.40
C ILE A 222 0.51 5.43 7.92
N ALA A 223 1.13 4.37 8.43
CA ALA A 223 1.18 4.09 9.87
C ALA A 223 1.88 5.20 10.66
N LEU A 224 3.02 5.71 10.16
CA LEU A 224 3.73 6.85 10.75
C LEU A 224 2.88 8.13 10.73
N THR A 225 2.15 8.38 9.64
CA THR A 225 1.22 9.50 9.57
C THR A 225 0.10 9.35 10.60
N ALA A 226 -0.46 8.15 10.78
CA ALA A 226 -1.46 7.90 11.82
C ALA A 226 -0.90 8.18 13.22
N ILE A 227 0.34 7.76 13.48
CA ILE A 227 1.04 8.05 14.74
C ILE A 227 1.26 9.55 14.92
N SER A 228 1.57 10.30 13.85
CA SER A 228 1.71 11.76 13.92
C SER A 228 0.40 12.47 14.26
N HIS A 229 -0.74 11.84 13.95
CA HIS A 229 -2.08 12.26 14.36
C HIS A 229 -2.53 11.71 15.73
N GLY A 230 -1.63 11.05 16.47
CA GLY A 230 -1.89 10.58 17.83
C GLY A 230 -2.42 9.15 17.95
N ALA A 231 -2.45 8.37 16.86
CA ALA A 231 -2.74 6.94 16.95
C ALA A 231 -1.65 6.21 17.74
N VAL A 232 -2.06 5.30 18.63
CA VAL A 232 -1.14 4.44 19.37
C VAL A 232 -0.98 3.13 18.60
N VAL A 233 0.20 2.92 18.03
CA VAL A 233 0.42 1.80 17.10
C VAL A 233 1.62 0.97 17.56
N SER A 234 1.49 -0.35 17.57
CA SER A 234 2.60 -1.26 17.91
C SER A 234 2.60 -2.53 17.07
N ASN A 235 3.77 -2.89 16.54
CA ASN A 235 4.03 -4.17 15.89
C ASN A 235 4.51 -5.22 16.93
N HIS A 236 4.63 -6.47 16.50
CA HIS A 236 4.90 -7.62 17.36
C HIS A 236 3.88 -7.79 18.51
N MET A 237 2.63 -7.41 18.28
CA MET A 237 1.51 -7.49 19.22
C MET A 237 0.41 -8.38 18.64
N GLU A 238 0.38 -9.64 19.07
CA GLU A 238 -0.63 -10.61 18.66
C GLU A 238 -1.92 -10.41 19.43
N VAL A 239 -3.06 -10.34 18.75
CA VAL A 239 -4.37 -10.49 19.41
C VAL A 239 -4.62 -11.97 19.64
N THR A 240 -4.77 -12.36 20.90
CA THR A 240 -4.99 -13.76 21.28
C THR A 240 -6.45 -14.05 21.64
N GLU A 241 -7.21 -13.04 22.02
CA GLU A 241 -8.61 -13.18 22.45
C GLU A 241 -9.37 -11.86 22.27
N LEU A 242 -10.64 -11.92 21.87
CA LEU A 242 -11.54 -10.77 21.86
C LEU A 242 -12.29 -10.67 23.18
N LEU A 243 -12.31 -9.47 23.76
CA LEU A 243 -12.97 -9.23 25.04
C LEU A 243 -14.43 -8.85 24.83
N LYS A 244 -15.32 -9.48 25.60
CA LYS A 244 -16.76 -9.25 25.50
C LYS A 244 -17.32 -8.68 26.81
N LYS A 245 -18.37 -7.86 26.69
CA LYS A 245 -19.17 -7.38 27.81
C LYS A 245 -20.66 -7.54 27.53
N PRO A 246 -21.51 -7.68 28.57
CA PRO A 246 -22.95 -7.70 28.38
C PRO A 246 -23.45 -6.40 27.75
N GLY A 247 -24.23 -6.51 26.69
CA GLY A 247 -24.90 -5.41 26.02
C GLY A 247 -26.27 -5.09 26.63
N PRO A 248 -26.87 -3.94 26.28
CA PRO A 248 -28.13 -3.47 26.88
C PRO A 248 -29.32 -4.42 26.68
N LYS A 249 -29.27 -5.31 25.69
CA LYS A 249 -30.33 -6.27 25.37
C LYS A 249 -29.89 -7.72 25.61
N GLY A 250 -28.84 -7.93 26.41
CA GLY A 250 -28.30 -9.26 26.73
C GLY A 250 -27.42 -9.87 25.65
N GLN A 251 -27.15 -9.16 24.54
CA GLN A 251 -26.17 -9.59 23.54
C GLN A 251 -24.75 -9.36 24.05
N GLU A 252 -23.79 -10.20 23.69
CA GLU A 252 -22.38 -9.92 23.95
C GLU A 252 -21.87 -8.84 22.99
N LEU A 253 -21.20 -7.81 23.52
CA LEU A 253 -20.57 -6.75 22.75
C LEU A 253 -19.05 -6.84 22.90
N ILE A 254 -18.33 -6.78 21.78
CA ILE A 254 -16.88 -6.67 21.80
C ILE A 254 -16.50 -5.32 22.44
N CYS A 255 -15.51 -5.33 23.33
CA CYS A 255 -15.05 -4.17 24.08
C CYS A 255 -13.52 -4.07 24.18
N GLY A 256 -12.80 -4.74 23.28
CA GLY A 256 -11.35 -4.76 23.23
C GLY A 256 -10.78 -6.12 22.89
N ALA A 257 -9.50 -6.29 23.16
CA ALA A 257 -8.79 -7.55 22.94
C ALA A 257 -7.71 -7.77 24.01
N LYS A 258 -7.41 -9.05 24.26
CA LYS A 258 -6.19 -9.47 24.92
C LYS A 258 -5.09 -9.54 23.88
N VAL A 259 -3.96 -8.90 24.16
CA VAL A 259 -2.80 -8.85 23.28
C VAL A 259 -1.58 -9.44 23.96
N ARG A 260 -0.71 -10.08 23.17
CA ARG A 260 0.56 -10.66 23.58
C ARG A 260 1.69 -10.00 22.82
N ASP A 261 2.67 -9.46 23.54
CA ASP A 261 3.94 -9.03 22.93
C ASP A 261 4.72 -10.28 22.51
N SER A 262 4.87 -10.49 21.19
CA SER A 262 5.54 -11.66 20.63
C SER A 262 7.05 -11.68 20.90
N LEU A 263 7.64 -10.55 21.31
CA LEU A 263 9.07 -10.46 21.63
C LEU A 263 9.35 -10.83 23.10
N THR A 264 8.42 -10.58 24.01
CA THR A 264 8.62 -10.75 25.46
C THR A 264 7.72 -11.81 26.09
N GLY A 265 6.63 -12.17 25.42
CA GLY A 265 5.58 -13.04 25.94
C GLY A 265 4.62 -12.35 26.92
N GLU A 266 4.81 -11.06 27.21
CA GLU A 266 3.93 -10.32 28.11
C GLU A 266 2.53 -10.19 27.51
N GLU A 267 1.50 -10.40 28.33
CA GLU A 267 0.11 -10.26 27.94
C GLU A 267 -0.58 -9.14 28.71
N PHE A 268 -1.40 -8.37 28.02
CA PHE A 268 -2.24 -7.35 28.64
C PHE A 268 -3.51 -7.12 27.81
N THR A 269 -4.40 -6.29 28.33
CA THR A 269 -5.68 -5.98 27.71
C THR A 269 -5.65 -4.58 27.10
N VAL A 270 -6.16 -4.45 25.88
CA VAL A 270 -6.46 -3.17 25.24
C VAL A 270 -7.98 -3.03 25.15
N ARG A 271 -8.56 -2.06 25.86
CA ARG A 271 -10.01 -1.78 25.84
C ARG A 271 -10.34 -0.79 24.73
N ALA A 272 -11.43 -1.05 24.01
CA ALA A 272 -11.93 -0.15 22.98
C ALA A 272 -13.45 -0.21 22.82
N LYS A 273 -14.05 0.91 22.40
CA LYS A 273 -15.49 0.99 22.11
C LYS A 273 -15.88 0.27 20.82
N GLY A 274 -14.99 0.28 19.83
CA GLY A 274 -15.12 -0.48 18.59
C GLY A 274 -13.83 -1.23 18.24
N VAL A 275 -13.98 -2.35 17.53
CA VAL A 275 -12.85 -3.16 17.04
C VAL A 275 -13.01 -3.36 15.53
N VAL A 276 -11.94 -3.10 14.77
CA VAL A 276 -11.88 -3.36 13.32
C VAL A 276 -10.92 -4.51 13.07
N ASN A 277 -11.44 -5.57 12.43
CA ASN A 277 -10.62 -6.66 11.92
C ASN A 277 -10.11 -6.31 10.52
N ALA A 278 -8.83 -5.95 10.41
CA ALA A 278 -8.15 -5.60 9.16
C ALA A 278 -6.98 -6.56 8.85
N THR A 279 -7.15 -7.85 9.20
CA THR A 279 -6.09 -8.87 9.15
C THR A 279 -5.94 -9.58 7.78
N GLY A 280 -6.60 -9.07 6.74
CA GLY A 280 -6.48 -9.56 5.36
C GLY A 280 -6.77 -11.06 5.25
N PRO A 281 -5.83 -11.90 4.79
CA PRO A 281 -6.06 -13.35 4.68
C PRO A 281 -6.29 -14.05 6.03
N PHE A 282 -6.00 -13.40 7.16
CA PHE A 282 -6.21 -13.95 8.50
C PHE A 282 -7.54 -13.51 9.13
N THR A 283 -8.42 -12.86 8.35
CA THR A 283 -9.73 -12.34 8.83
C THR A 283 -10.53 -13.40 9.57
N ASP A 284 -10.64 -14.60 8.99
CA ASP A 284 -11.43 -15.70 9.56
C ASP A 284 -10.87 -16.20 10.90
N SER A 285 -9.56 -16.11 11.14
CA SER A 285 -8.96 -16.48 12.43
C SER A 285 -9.44 -15.58 13.56
N ILE A 286 -9.57 -14.27 13.32
CA ILE A 286 -10.12 -13.33 14.30
C ILE A 286 -11.63 -13.52 14.45
N LEU A 287 -12.36 -13.75 13.35
CA LEU A 287 -13.82 -14.01 13.42
C LEU A 287 -14.16 -15.24 14.26
N ARG A 288 -13.34 -16.30 14.18
CA ARG A 288 -13.50 -17.51 15.01
C ARG A 288 -13.25 -17.27 16.50
N MET A 289 -12.52 -16.21 16.88
CA MET A 289 -12.40 -15.82 18.29
C MET A 289 -13.71 -15.25 18.85
N GLU A 290 -14.51 -14.58 18.01
CA GLU A 290 -15.83 -14.10 18.40
C GLU A 290 -16.86 -15.24 18.39
N THR A 291 -16.91 -15.97 17.28
CA THR A 291 -17.87 -17.05 17.01
C THR A 291 -17.14 -18.26 16.43
N PRO A 292 -16.82 -19.28 17.25
CA PRO A 292 -16.04 -20.44 16.83
C PRO A 292 -16.63 -21.23 15.64
N THR A 293 -17.94 -21.10 15.41
CA THR A 293 -18.67 -21.77 14.33
C THR A 293 -18.79 -20.94 13.04
N SER A 294 -18.14 -19.78 12.96
CA SER A 294 -18.18 -18.93 11.77
C SER A 294 -17.60 -19.65 10.55
N GLN A 295 -18.31 -19.55 9.43
CA GLN A 295 -17.82 -20.02 8.13
C GLN A 295 -16.77 -19.04 7.59
N ASP A 296 -15.82 -19.59 6.84
CA ASP A 296 -14.76 -18.83 6.21
C ASP A 296 -15.34 -17.92 5.14
N ILE A 297 -15.02 -16.62 5.21
CA ILE A 297 -15.44 -15.63 4.21
C ILE A 297 -14.29 -15.27 3.26
N VAL A 298 -13.05 -15.63 3.59
CA VAL A 298 -11.88 -15.33 2.76
C VAL A 298 -11.42 -16.57 2.01
N ALA A 299 -11.33 -16.46 0.68
CA ALA A 299 -10.72 -17.45 -0.20
C ALA A 299 -9.38 -16.92 -0.74
N PRO A 300 -8.24 -17.19 -0.06
CA PRO A 300 -6.95 -16.67 -0.49
C PRO A 300 -6.47 -17.33 -1.80
N SER A 301 -5.92 -16.52 -2.69
CA SER A 301 -5.25 -16.98 -3.91
C SER A 301 -3.77 -16.61 -3.88
N SER A 302 -2.92 -17.50 -4.43
CA SER A 302 -1.46 -17.31 -4.43
C SER A 302 -0.98 -16.66 -5.73
N GLY A 303 -0.12 -15.66 -5.59
CA GLY A 303 0.65 -15.05 -6.66
C GLY A 303 2.13 -15.00 -6.28
N VAL A 304 3.02 -15.23 -7.25
CA VAL A 304 4.47 -15.27 -7.03
C VAL A 304 5.15 -14.30 -8.00
N HIS A 305 6.18 -13.63 -7.50
CA HIS A 305 7.06 -12.76 -8.29
C HIS A 305 8.46 -13.37 -8.31
N ILE A 306 9.13 -13.30 -9.47
CA ILE A 306 10.51 -13.76 -9.65
C ILE A 306 11.35 -12.54 -10.02
N ILE A 307 12.51 -12.41 -9.37
CA ILE A 307 13.47 -11.35 -9.66
C ILE A 307 14.52 -11.91 -10.62
N LEU A 308 14.70 -11.23 -11.76
CA LEU A 308 15.67 -11.59 -12.78
C LEU A 308 16.76 -10.51 -12.88
N PRO A 309 17.94 -10.84 -13.44
CA PRO A 309 18.97 -9.85 -13.73
C PRO A 309 18.48 -8.69 -14.60
N LYS A 310 19.03 -7.50 -14.35
CA LYS A 310 18.63 -6.24 -15.00
C LYS A 310 18.71 -6.27 -16.54
N TYR A 311 19.57 -7.07 -17.15
CA TYR A 311 19.73 -7.09 -18.61
C TYR A 311 18.49 -7.62 -19.38
N TYR A 312 17.48 -8.18 -18.70
CA TYR A 312 16.21 -8.59 -19.31
C TYR A 312 15.22 -7.44 -19.53
N SER A 313 15.36 -6.30 -18.83
CA SER A 313 14.41 -5.19 -18.88
C SER A 313 15.09 -3.84 -18.63
N PRO A 314 14.72 -2.76 -19.32
CA PRO A 314 15.15 -1.41 -18.96
C PRO A 314 14.66 -1.02 -17.56
N ASP A 315 15.35 -0.06 -16.92
CA ASP A 315 15.08 0.37 -15.54
C ASP A 315 13.72 1.03 -15.33
N HIS A 316 13.26 1.78 -16.34
CA HIS A 316 12.14 2.70 -16.21
C HIS A 316 10.98 2.37 -17.14
N MET A 317 10.90 1.13 -17.64
CA MET A 317 9.79 0.69 -18.49
C MET A 317 9.43 -0.76 -18.20
N GLY A 318 8.13 -1.00 -17.97
CA GLY A 318 7.57 -2.32 -17.84
C GLY A 318 7.24 -2.93 -19.21
N LEU A 319 7.02 -4.25 -19.23
CA LEU A 319 6.51 -4.98 -20.37
C LEU A 319 5.33 -5.83 -19.92
N ILE A 320 4.27 -5.84 -20.71
CA ILE A 320 3.11 -6.71 -20.49
C ILE A 320 2.92 -7.62 -21.70
N ASP A 321 2.73 -8.92 -21.45
CA ASP A 321 2.27 -9.87 -22.46
C ASP A 321 0.76 -10.06 -22.29
N PRO A 322 -0.07 -9.54 -23.21
CA PRO A 322 -1.52 -9.67 -23.10
C PRO A 322 -2.03 -11.06 -23.47
N ASN A 323 -1.19 -11.96 -23.99
CA ASN A 323 -1.63 -13.21 -24.59
C ASN A 323 -0.93 -14.42 -23.96
N THR A 324 -1.35 -14.76 -22.75
CA THR A 324 -0.92 -15.98 -22.05
C THR A 324 -1.75 -17.19 -22.51
N SER A 325 -1.18 -18.39 -22.40
CA SER A 325 -1.83 -19.64 -22.82
C SER A 325 -3.06 -20.01 -22.00
N ASP A 326 -3.22 -19.43 -20.81
CA ASP A 326 -4.31 -19.67 -19.87
C ASP A 326 -5.28 -18.48 -19.74
N GLY A 327 -5.13 -17.45 -20.58
CA GLY A 327 -6.04 -16.30 -20.62
C GLY A 327 -5.89 -15.32 -19.45
N ARG A 328 -4.80 -15.41 -18.68
CA ARG A 328 -4.44 -14.49 -17.59
C ARG A 328 -3.51 -13.37 -18.02
#